data_AF-A0A953M654-F1
#
_entry.id   AF-A0A953M654-F1
#
_cell.length_a   1.000
_cell.length_b   1.000
_cell.length_c   1.000
_cell.angle_alpha   90.00
_cell.angle_beta   90.00
_cell.angle_gamma   90.00
#
_symmetry.space_group_name_H-M   'P 1'
#
loop_
_entity.id
_entity.type
_entity.pdbx_description
1 polymer ?
#
loop_
_entity_poly.entity_id
_entity_poly.type
_entity_poly.pdbx_seq_one_letter_code
_entity_poly.pdbx_strand_id
1 'polypeptide(L)'
;MPREETFTVDRSGALVRSVVPRRGEPYQHRCLFETFRSVAYAIDEAAGEGFTLEEIVEAEDLPSSQVATALAFLKERGCVVTEGRRSFAAGPGAFEDAMTEYHALREKPEG
;
A
#
# COMPACT_ATOMS: atom_id res chain seq x y z
N MET A 1 2.70 23.04 -7.77
CA MET A 1 3.41 21.83 -7.32
C MET A 1 2.42 20.66 -7.32
N PRO A 2 2.77 19.49 -7.87
CA PRO A 2 2.01 18.26 -7.63
C PRO A 2 2.05 17.90 -6.13
N ARG A 3 1.16 17.01 -5.68
CA ARG A 3 1.27 16.41 -4.35
C ARG A 3 2.54 15.55 -4.35
N GLU A 4 3.36 15.68 -3.33
CA GLU A 4 4.52 14.81 -3.13
C GLU A 4 4.18 13.74 -2.09
N GLU A 5 4.63 12.52 -2.35
CA GLU A 5 4.37 11.37 -1.51
C GLU A 5 5.61 10.48 -1.49
N THR A 6 6.00 10.06 -0.29
CA THR A 6 7.14 9.18 -0.05
C THR A 6 6.78 8.07 0.92
N PHE A 7 7.51 6.96 0.81
CA PHE A 7 7.33 5.79 1.65
C PHE A 7 8.64 5.44 2.33
N THR A 8 8.56 5.05 3.60
CA THR A 8 9.67 4.49 4.38
C THR A 8 9.16 3.33 5.23
N VAL A 9 10.08 2.54 5.78
CA VAL A 9 9.76 1.57 6.84
C VAL A 9 10.42 2.07 8.11
N ASP A 10 9.62 2.29 9.16
CA ASP A 10 10.14 2.76 10.44
C ASP A 10 10.89 1.66 11.20
N ARG A 11 11.52 2.02 12.33
CA ARG A 11 12.28 1.07 13.18
C ARG A 11 11.46 -0.09 13.74
N SER A 12 10.13 0.04 13.79
CA SER A 12 9.24 -1.03 14.24
C SER A 12 8.81 -1.96 13.10
N GLY A 13 9.21 -1.67 11.86
CA GLY A 13 8.78 -2.38 10.68
C GLY A 13 7.41 -1.92 10.16
N ALA A 14 6.93 -0.73 10.51
CA ALA A 14 5.69 -0.24 9.92
C ALA A 14 5.98 0.54 8.63
N LEU A 15 5.14 0.33 7.62
CA LEU A 15 5.16 1.12 6.40
C LEU A 15 4.60 2.51 6.71
N VAL A 16 5.42 3.54 6.52
CA VAL A 16 5.06 4.94 6.73
C VAL A 16 4.92 5.62 5.39
N ARG A 17 3.77 6.27 5.20
CA ARG A 17 3.46 7.11 4.06
C ARG A 17 3.48 8.57 4.50
N SER A 18 4.38 9.35 3.93
CA SER A 18 4.47 10.80 4.15
C SER A 18 3.89 11.54 2.95
N VAL A 19 3.00 12.50 3.20
CA VAL A 19 2.32 13.27 2.14
C VAL A 19 2.52 14.75 2.38
N VAL A 20 3.03 15.45 1.35
CA VAL A 20 3.03 16.91 1.27
C VAL A 20 1.90 17.32 0.32
N PRO A 21 0.74 17.76 0.84
CA PRO A 21 -0.39 18.14 0.01
C PRO A 21 -0.14 19.48 -0.69
N ARG A 22 -0.92 19.77 -1.74
CA ARG A 22 -0.85 21.08 -2.43
C ARG A 22 -1.29 22.24 -1.54
N ARG A 23 -2.13 21.97 -0.54
CA ARG A 23 -2.67 22.92 0.45
C ARG A 23 -2.89 22.16 1.75
N GLY A 24 -2.64 22.81 2.88
CA GLY A 24 -2.72 22.23 4.22
C GLY A 24 -1.37 21.73 4.72
N GLU A 25 -1.39 21.08 5.88
CA GLU A 25 -0.20 20.60 6.56
C GLU A 25 0.26 19.23 6.02
N PRO A 26 1.58 18.98 5.93
CA PRO A 26 2.11 17.65 5.72
C PRO A 26 1.59 16.66 6.78
N TYR A 27 1.33 15.43 6.36
CA TYR A 27 0.83 14.39 7.27
C TYR A 27 1.46 13.04 6.98
N GLN A 28 1.38 12.16 7.97
CA GLN A 28 1.84 10.79 7.88
C GLN A 28 0.72 9.81 8.23
N HIS A 29 0.68 8.72 7.50
CA HIS A 29 -0.09 7.53 7.87
C HIS A 29 0.86 6.34 8.02
N ARG A 30 0.53 5.46 8.95
CA ARG A 30 1.35 4.31 9.31
C ARG A 30 0.51 3.06 9.15
N CYS A 31 1.05 2.07 8.45
CA CYS A 31 0.47 0.75 8.25
C CYS A 31 1.38 -0.29 8.90
N LEU A 32 0.84 -1.08 9.81
CA LEU A 32 1.59 -2.15 10.46
C LEU A 32 1.96 -3.22 9.42
N PHE A 33 3.11 -3.87 9.61
CA PHE A 33 3.56 -4.92 8.68
C PHE A 33 2.52 -6.03 8.50
N GLU A 34 1.91 -6.48 9.59
CA GLU A 34 0.87 -7.53 9.54
C GLU A 34 -0.35 -7.07 8.73
N THR A 35 -0.80 -5.83 8.92
CA THR A 35 -1.88 -5.24 8.11
C THR A 35 -1.50 -5.15 6.63
N PHE A 36 -0.27 -4.71 6.33
CA PHE A 36 0.24 -4.67 4.97
C PHE A 36 0.26 -6.07 4.34
N ARG A 37 0.69 -7.08 5.09
CA ARG A 37 0.70 -8.49 4.66
C ARG A 37 -0.71 -9.01 4.37
N SER A 38 -1.68 -8.73 5.24
CA SER A 38 -3.08 -9.11 5.01
C SER A 38 -3.66 -8.45 3.75
N VAL A 39 -3.38 -7.16 3.54
CA VAL A 39 -3.81 -6.46 2.31
C VAL A 39 -3.17 -7.09 1.07
N ALA A 40 -1.86 -7.39 1.10
CA ALA A 40 -1.18 -8.03 -0.02
C ALA A 40 -1.77 -9.41 -0.34
N TYR A 41 -2.12 -10.19 0.69
CA TYR A 41 -2.74 -11.50 0.52
C TYR A 41 -4.15 -11.39 -0.07
N ALA A 42 -4.97 -10.47 0.44
CA ALA A 42 -6.31 -10.22 -0.11
C ALA A 42 -6.29 -9.79 -1.59
N ILE A 43 -5.27 -9.03 -1.99
CA ILE A 43 -5.07 -8.63 -3.40
C ILE A 43 -4.72 -9.84 -4.28
N ASP A 44 -3.89 -10.75 -3.78
CA ASP A 44 -3.50 -11.96 -4.49
C ASP A 44 -4.68 -12.92 -4.67
N GLU A 45 -5.47 -13.13 -3.60
CA GLU A 45 -6.68 -13.95 -3.62
C GLU A 45 -7.79 -13.39 -4.52
N ALA A 46 -7.85 -12.07 -4.72
CA ALA A 46 -8.82 -11.44 -5.63
C ALA A 46 -8.60 -11.82 -7.11
N ALA A 47 -7.47 -12.47 -7.45
CA ALA A 47 -7.24 -13.27 -8.67
C ALA A 47 -7.80 -12.74 -10.01
N GLY A 48 -7.76 -11.41 -10.22
CA GLY A 48 -8.18 -10.77 -11.47
C GLY A 48 -9.63 -10.24 -11.52
N GLU A 49 -10.45 -10.48 -10.48
CA GLU A 49 -11.79 -9.88 -10.34
C GLU A 49 -11.73 -8.37 -10.03
N GLY A 50 -10.55 -7.93 -9.58
CA GLY A 50 -10.30 -6.59 -9.07
C GLY A 50 -10.96 -6.38 -7.72
N PHE A 51 -10.63 -5.26 -7.08
CA PHE A 51 -11.10 -4.93 -5.74
C PHE A 51 -11.23 -3.43 -5.54
N THR A 52 -12.00 -3.03 -4.53
CA THR A 52 -12.01 -1.67 -3.99
C THR A 52 -11.32 -1.62 -2.63
N LEU A 53 -11.02 -0.41 -2.15
CA LEU A 53 -10.48 -0.24 -0.80
C LEU A 53 -11.51 -0.72 0.24
N GLU A 54 -12.77 -0.37 0.04
CA GLU A 54 -13.88 -0.70 0.94
C GLU A 54 -14.08 -2.21 1.01
N GLU A 55 -14.01 -2.92 -0.11
CA GLU A 55 -14.10 -4.39 -0.16
C GLU A 55 -12.99 -5.06 0.69
N ILE A 56 -11.74 -4.59 0.61
CA ILE A 56 -10.64 -5.11 1.45
C ILE A 56 -10.85 -4.77 2.92
N VAL A 57 -11.26 -3.54 3.23
CA VAL A 57 -11.54 -3.11 4.61
C VAL A 57 -12.61 -3.98 5.25
N GLU A 58 -13.69 -4.26 4.52
CA GLU A 58 -14.80 -5.08 4.99
C GLU A 58 -14.44 -6.56 5.09
N ALA A 59 -13.75 -7.12 4.10
CA ALA A 59 -13.39 -8.53 4.06
C ALA A 59 -12.38 -8.91 5.17
N GLU A 60 -11.41 -8.04 5.43
CA GLU A 60 -10.30 -8.33 6.35
C GLU A 60 -10.48 -7.68 7.74
N ASP A 61 -11.55 -6.91 7.96
CA ASP A 61 -11.79 -6.12 9.18
C ASP A 61 -10.59 -5.22 9.54
N LEU A 62 -10.04 -4.52 8.53
CA LEU A 62 -8.81 -3.74 8.67
C LEU A 62 -9.07 -2.22 8.73
N PRO A 63 -8.22 -1.45 9.45
CA PRO A 63 -8.34 0.01 9.46
C PRO A 63 -8.15 0.62 8.06
N SER A 64 -9.15 1.37 7.59
CA SER A 64 -9.17 1.94 6.24
C SER A 64 -7.95 2.81 5.90
N SER A 65 -7.40 3.55 6.87
CA SER A 65 -6.19 4.36 6.67
C SER A 65 -4.93 3.52 6.43
N GLN A 66 -4.85 2.32 7.03
CA GLN A 66 -3.76 1.38 6.81
C GLN A 66 -3.89 0.68 5.45
N VAL A 67 -5.11 0.27 5.08
CA VAL A 67 -5.40 -0.26 3.74
C VAL A 67 -5.08 0.77 2.66
N ALA A 68 -5.51 2.03 2.85
CA ALA A 68 -5.16 3.13 1.95
C ALA A 68 -3.65 3.35 1.82
N THR A 69 -2.90 3.18 2.90
CA THR A 69 -1.44 3.31 2.92
C THR A 69 -0.77 2.17 2.16
N ALA A 70 -1.19 0.92 2.40
CA ALA A 70 -0.72 -0.25 1.68
C ALA A 70 -1.00 -0.13 0.17
N LEU A 71 -2.23 0.20 -0.22
CA LEU A 71 -2.61 0.36 -1.62
C LEU A 71 -1.85 1.50 -2.32
N ALA A 72 -1.60 2.61 -1.62
CA ALA A 72 -0.82 3.70 -2.19
C ALA A 72 0.62 3.29 -2.48
N PHE A 73 1.25 2.55 -1.57
CA PHE A 73 2.59 2.00 -1.77
C PHE A 73 2.63 1.01 -2.95
N LEU A 74 1.71 0.04 -2.98
CA LEU A 74 1.66 -0.96 -4.05
C LEU A 74 1.40 -0.34 -5.43
N LYS A 75 0.66 0.77 -5.49
CA LYS A 75 0.48 1.55 -6.74
C LYS A 75 1.75 2.30 -7.14
N GLU A 76 2.47 2.90 -6.19
CA GLU A 76 3.76 3.55 -6.47
C GLU A 76 4.80 2.55 -6.99
N ARG A 77 4.79 1.34 -6.45
CA ARG A 77 5.68 0.24 -6.87
C ARG A 77 5.24 -0.49 -8.15
N GLY A 78 4.02 -0.24 -8.63
CA GLY A 78 3.49 -0.90 -9.81
C GLY A 78 3.01 -2.33 -9.58
N CYS A 79 2.87 -2.78 -8.34
CA CYS A 79 2.26 -4.08 -8.00
C CYS A 79 0.73 -4.05 -8.17
N VAL A 80 0.12 -2.86 -8.09
CA VAL A 80 -1.31 -2.66 -8.26
C VAL A 80 -1.57 -1.57 -9.29
N VAL A 81 -2.48 -1.85 -10.22
CA VAL A 81 -2.98 -0.90 -11.21
C VAL A 81 -4.44 -0.54 -10.90
N THR A 82 -4.92 0.58 -11.44
CA THR A 82 -6.33 1.00 -11.28
C THR A 82 -6.95 1.17 -12.65
N GLU A 83 -8.05 0.46 -12.89
CA GLU A 83 -8.83 0.53 -14.12
C GLU A 83 -10.27 0.95 -13.77
N GLY A 84 -10.68 2.12 -14.26
CA GLY A 84 -11.97 2.70 -13.91
C GLY A 84 -12.09 2.94 -12.39
N ARG A 85 -12.97 2.17 -11.73
CA ARG A 85 -13.23 2.27 -10.28
C ARG A 85 -12.60 1.16 -9.44
N ARG A 86 -12.02 0.13 -10.07
CA ARG A 86 -11.44 -1.02 -9.38
C ARG A 86 -9.93 -1.00 -9.50
N SER A 87 -9.26 -1.57 -8.50
CA SER A 87 -7.83 -1.85 -8.53
C SER A 87 -7.61 -3.32 -8.82
N PHE A 88 -6.49 -3.65 -9.44
CA PHE A 88 -6.12 -5.00 -9.85
C PHE A 88 -4.65 -5.23 -9.52
N ALA A 89 -4.28 -6.48 -9.21
CA ALA A 89 -2.90 -6.88 -9.24
C ALA A 89 -2.32 -6.65 -10.64
N ALA A 90 -1.08 -6.17 -10.72
CA ALA A 90 -0.41 -5.91 -12.00
C ALA A 90 0.02 -7.20 -12.72
N GLY A 91 0.13 -8.31 -11.99
CA GLY A 91 0.51 -9.62 -12.49
C GLY A 91 0.18 -10.72 -11.47
N PRO A 92 0.49 -11.99 -11.79
CA PRO A 92 0.37 -13.09 -10.84
C PRO A 92 1.42 -12.97 -9.72
N GLY A 93 1.10 -13.44 -8.51
CA GLY A 93 2.02 -13.38 -7.36
C GLY A 93 2.12 -11.99 -6.75
N ALA A 94 0.97 -11.33 -6.60
CA ALA A 94 0.88 -9.97 -6.06
C ALA A 94 1.39 -9.92 -4.62
N PHE A 95 1.22 -11.01 -3.87
CA PHE A 95 1.75 -11.13 -2.52
C PHE A 95 3.28 -11.12 -2.50
N GLU A 96 3.92 -11.95 -3.33
CA GLU A 96 5.38 -12.05 -3.43
C GLU A 96 6.01 -10.74 -3.88
N ASP A 97 5.41 -10.09 -4.87
CA ASP A 97 5.84 -8.77 -5.35
C ASP A 97 5.72 -7.73 -4.23
N ALA A 98 4.61 -7.70 -3.51
CA ALA A 98 4.40 -6.79 -2.38
C ALA A 98 5.45 -7.00 -1.26
N MET A 99 5.74 -8.25 -0.90
CA MET A 99 6.75 -8.55 0.13
C MET A 99 8.15 -8.17 -0.33
N THR A 100 8.47 -8.42 -1.60
CA THR A 100 9.75 -8.04 -2.20
C THR A 100 9.96 -6.53 -2.13
N GLU A 101 8.97 -5.75 -2.56
CA GLU A 101 9.06 -4.29 -2.55
C GLU A 101 9.12 -3.71 -1.13
N TYR A 102 8.37 -4.28 -0.18
CA TYR A 102 8.45 -3.88 1.22
C TYR A 102 9.85 -4.14 1.80
N HIS A 103 10.43 -5.31 1.56
CA HIS A 103 11.77 -5.63 2.05
C HIS A 103 12.85 -4.80 1.37
N ALA A 104 12.74 -4.56 0.07
CA ALA A 104 13.62 -3.65 -0.66
C ALA A 104 13.54 -2.22 -0.11
N LEU A 105 12.34 -1.75 0.27
CA LEU A 105 12.18 -0.46 0.92
C LEU A 105 12.82 -0.44 2.32
N ARG A 106 12.65 -1.51 3.10
CA ARG A 106 13.21 -1.63 4.46
C ARG A 106 14.75 -1.64 4.47
N GLU A 107 15.36 -2.21 3.44
CA GLU A 107 16.83 -2.28 3.32
C GLU A 107 17.48 -0.99 2.82
N LYS A 108 16.70 -0.07 2.24
CA LYS A 108 17.20 1.26 1.89
C LYS A 108 17.39 2.06 3.18
N PRO A 109 18.62 2.52 3.50
CA PRO A 109 18.81 3.39 4.65
C PRO A 109 18.01 4.68 4.47
N GLU A 110 17.43 5.18 5.56
CA GLU A 110 16.93 6.56 5.60
C GLU A 110 18.11 7.47 5.20
N GLY A 111 18.00 8.08 4.01
CA GLY A 111 19.03 8.96 3.46
C GLY A 111 19.22 10.22 4.27
#